data_AF-A0A2R7IX90-F1
#
_entry.id   AF-A0A2R7IX90-F1
#
_cell.length_a   1.000
_cell.length_b   1.000
_cell.length_c   1.000
_cell.angle_alpha   90.00
_cell.angle_beta   90.00
_cell.angle_gamma   90.00
#
_symmetry.space_group_name_H-M   'P 1'
#
loop_
_entity.id
_entity.type
_entity.pdbx_description
1 polymer ?
#
loop_
_entity_poly.entity_id
_entity_poly.type
_entity_poly.pdbx_seq_one_letter_code
_entity_poly.pdbx_strand_id
1 'polypeptide(L)'
;AWTISGPPVFDTSPGYIAGVLYLGIFASALAFPLYYGVLRVIGPAKAAYSSVLVPVIAMLLSTLFEGYVWTWLAAGGAALVLGGLVIALRARRPAR
;
A
#
# COMPACT_ATOMS: atom_id res chain seq x y z
N ALA A 1 14.92 -22.19 -10.29
CA ALA A 1 15.03 -21.00 -9.40
C ALA A 1 16.42 -20.94 -8.80
N TRP A 2 16.78 -21.84 -7.87
CA TRP A 2 18.12 -21.96 -7.27
C TRP A 2 19.29 -22.09 -8.25
N THR A 3 19.04 -22.70 -9.42
CA THR A 3 20.01 -22.87 -10.50
C THR A 3 20.28 -21.59 -11.32
N ILE A 4 19.43 -20.55 -11.20
CA ILE A 4 19.52 -19.31 -12.00
C ILE A 4 19.96 -18.14 -11.11
N SER A 5 19.53 -18.11 -9.85
CA SER A 5 19.78 -17.00 -8.90
C SER A 5 20.78 -17.33 -7.78
N GLY A 6 21.28 -18.57 -7.72
CA GLY A 6 22.08 -19.05 -6.60
C GLY A 6 21.25 -19.27 -5.32
N PRO A 7 21.88 -19.79 -4.24
CA PRO A 7 21.23 -19.88 -2.93
C PRO A 7 20.96 -18.48 -2.35
N PRO A 8 19.90 -18.29 -1.53
CA PRO A 8 19.61 -17.04 -0.87
C PRO A 8 20.75 -16.74 0.09
N VAL A 9 21.46 -15.65 -0.20
CA VAL A 9 22.55 -15.15 0.60
C VAL A 9 22.00 -14.08 1.52
N PHE A 10 22.27 -14.19 2.82
CA PHE A 10 21.93 -13.13 3.76
C PHE A 10 22.99 -12.03 3.63
N ASP A 11 22.56 -10.88 3.10
CA ASP A 11 23.42 -9.70 3.04
C ASP A 11 23.52 -9.06 4.43
N THR A 12 24.74 -8.82 4.91
CA THR A 12 24.99 -8.17 6.21
C THR A 12 25.11 -6.66 6.10
N SER A 13 24.89 -6.11 4.89
CA SER A 13 24.81 -4.67 4.64
C SER A 13 23.81 -4.01 5.61
N PRO A 14 24.20 -2.88 6.24
CA PRO A 14 23.32 -2.12 7.12
C PRO A 14 21.98 -1.75 6.47
N GLY A 15 21.98 -1.48 5.16
CA GLY A 15 20.76 -1.15 4.41
C GLY A 15 19.79 -2.33 4.29
N TYR A 16 20.33 -3.53 4.06
CA TYR A 16 19.52 -4.75 4.00
C TYR A 16 18.90 -5.07 5.36
N ILE A 17 19.71 -5.05 6.42
CA ILE A 17 19.24 -5.31 7.79
C ILE A 17 18.20 -4.27 8.21
N ALA A 18 18.45 -2.98 7.96
CA ALA A 18 17.50 -1.92 8.26
C ALA A 18 16.18 -2.08 7.48
N GLY A 19 16.25 -2.43 6.20
CA GLY A 19 15.06 -2.71 5.39
C GLY A 19 14.24 -3.87 5.92
N VAL A 20 14.89 -4.99 6.26
CA VAL A 20 14.24 -6.17 6.85
C VAL A 20 13.59 -5.83 8.19
N LEU A 21 14.28 -5.10 9.07
CA LEU A 21 13.72 -4.65 10.35
C LEU A 21 12.53 -3.71 10.16
N TYR A 22 12.61 -2.78 9.21
CA TYR A 22 11.50 -1.86 8.91
C TYR A 22 10.26 -2.62 8.42
N LEU A 23 10.44 -3.55 7.49
CA LEU A 23 9.36 -4.39 6.96
C LEU A 23 8.73 -5.28 8.04
N GLY A 24 9.56 -5.89 8.90
CA GLY A 24 9.09 -6.76 9.97
C GLY A 24 8.34 -6.02 11.08
N ILE A 25 8.87 -4.87 11.52
CA ILE A 25 8.30 -4.13 12.66
C ILE A 25 7.17 -3.21 12.20
N PHE A 26 7.46 -2.27 11.30
CA PHE A 26 6.51 -1.23 10.92
C PHE A 26 5.49 -1.72 9.90
N ALA A 27 5.95 -2.30 8.79
CA ALA A 27 5.05 -2.72 7.72
C ALA A 27 4.24 -3.98 8.09
N SER A 28 4.68 -4.75 9.09
CA SER A 28 3.98 -5.97 9.53
C SER A 28 3.47 -5.85 10.96
N ALA A 29 4.33 -5.99 11.98
CA ALA A 29 3.90 -6.14 13.37
C ALA A 29 3.02 -4.98 13.88
N LEU A 30 3.26 -3.75 13.43
CA LEU A 30 2.43 -2.59 13.76
C LEU A 30 1.26 -2.39 12.80
N ALA A 31 1.47 -2.59 11.49
CA ALA A 31 0.43 -2.38 10.49
C ALA A 31 -0.79 -3.30 10.69
N PHE A 32 -0.58 -4.58 11.01
CA PHE A 32 -1.69 -5.53 11.17
C PHE A 32 -2.63 -5.20 12.33
N PRO A 33 -2.17 -4.99 13.58
CA PRO A 33 -3.05 -4.59 14.68
C PRO A 33 -3.77 -3.27 14.43
N LEU A 34 -3.09 -2.28 13.84
CA LEU A 34 -3.70 -1.00 13.50
C LEU A 34 -4.81 -1.18 12.45
N TYR A 35 -4.54 -1.93 11.39
CA TYR A 35 -5.52 -2.25 10.36
C TYR A 35 -6.71 -3.02 10.93
N TYR A 36 -6.48 -4.02 11.78
CA TYR A 36 -7.57 -4.76 12.42
C TYR A 36 -8.36 -3.90 13.42
N GLY A 37 -7.71 -2.95 14.10
CA GLY A 37 -8.38 -1.94 14.92
C GLY A 37 -9.36 -1.12 14.09
N VAL A 38 -8.90 -0.61 12.94
CA VAL A 38 -9.73 0.11 11.97
C VAL A 38 -10.85 -0.80 11.44
N LEU A 39 -10.53 -2.03 11.05
CA LEU A 39 -11.47 -3.01 10.52
C LEU A 39 -12.63 -3.27 11.51
N ARG A 40 -12.33 -3.36 12.81
CA ARG A 40 -13.32 -3.55 13.87
C ARG A 40 -14.26 -2.35 14.05
N VAL A 41 -13.77 -1.14 13.85
CA VAL A 41 -14.57 0.08 14.03
C VAL A 41 -15.46 0.37 12.81
N ILE A 42 -14.91 0.27 11.60
CA ILE A 42 -15.60 0.74 10.39
C ILE A 42 -16.26 -0.42 9.61
N GLY A 43 -15.98 -1.66 9.97
CA GLY A 43 -16.49 -2.87 9.33
C GLY A 43 -15.75 -3.21 8.02
N PRO A 44 -15.78 -4.50 7.61
CA PRO A 44 -14.96 -5.02 6.51
C PRO A 44 -15.25 -4.36 5.16
N ALA A 45 -16.51 -3.98 4.90
CA ALA A 45 -16.92 -3.33 3.65
C ALA A 45 -16.28 -1.94 3.45
N LYS A 46 -16.06 -1.18 4.53
CA LYS A 46 -15.41 0.14 4.43
C LYS A 46 -13.89 0.03 4.51
N ALA A 47 -13.37 -0.93 5.28
CA ALA A 47 -11.94 -1.17 5.35
C ALA A 47 -11.35 -1.63 4.01
N ALA A 48 -12.11 -2.37 3.19
CA ALA A 48 -11.70 -2.77 1.84
C ALA A 48 -11.37 -1.58 0.93
N TYR A 49 -11.87 -0.38 1.20
CA TYR A 49 -11.49 0.81 0.43
C TYR A 49 -10.04 1.25 0.65
N SER A 50 -9.44 0.90 1.79
CA SER A 50 -8.05 1.24 2.09
C SER A 50 -7.05 0.57 1.15
N SER A 51 -7.34 -0.65 0.68
CA SER A 51 -6.45 -1.37 -0.25
C SER A 51 -6.41 -0.72 -1.63
N VAL A 52 -7.50 -0.06 -2.05
CA VAL A 52 -7.57 0.69 -3.31
C VAL A 52 -6.61 1.89 -3.30
N LEU A 53 -6.36 2.48 -2.13
CA LEU A 53 -5.44 3.62 -1.98
C LEU A 53 -3.96 3.20 -1.96
N VAL A 54 -3.66 1.93 -1.70
CA VAL A 54 -2.28 1.44 -1.54
C VAL A 54 -1.38 1.79 -2.75
N PRO A 55 -1.79 1.53 -4.02
CA PRO A 55 -0.96 1.87 -5.17
C PRO A 55 -0.74 3.39 -5.30
N VAL A 56 -1.76 4.20 -5.02
CA VAL A 56 -1.65 5.66 -5.12
C VAL A 56 -0.67 6.19 -4.06
N ILE A 57 -0.77 5.70 -2.83
CA ILE A 57 0.16 6.06 -1.75
C ILE A 57 1.59 5.60 -2.10
N ALA A 58 1.76 4.39 -2.62
CA ALA A 58 3.07 3.89 -3.05
C ALA A 58 3.71 4.77 -4.12
N MET A 59 2.93 5.19 -5.12
CA MET A 59 3.39 6.09 -6.18
C MET A 59 3.77 7.47 -5.65
N LEU A 60 3.01 8.02 -4.70
CA LEU A 60 3.34 9.27 -4.03
C LEU A 60 4.65 9.15 -3.23
N LEU A 61 4.83 8.06 -2.49
CA LEU A 61 6.08 7.81 -1.76
C LEU A 61 7.26 7.65 -2.72
N SER A 62 7.10 6.91 -3.82
CA SER A 62 8.15 6.79 -4.86
C SER A 62 8.45 8.15 -5.51
N THR A 63 7.47 9.04 -5.65
CA THR A 63 7.72 10.42 -6.12
C THR A 63 8.57 11.20 -5.12
N LEU A 64 8.32 11.05 -3.82
CA LEU A 64 9.01 11.78 -2.75
C LEU A 64 10.42 11.25 -2.46
N PHE A 65 10.58 9.92 -2.43
CA PHE A 65 11.82 9.27 -1.98
C PHE A 65 12.70 8.77 -3.12
N GLU A 66 12.11 8.41 -4.26
CA GLU A 66 12.81 7.80 -5.40
C GLU A 66 12.87 8.73 -6.62
N GLY A 67 12.25 9.91 -6.56
CA GLY A 67 12.21 10.88 -7.66
C GLY A 67 11.37 10.41 -8.85
N TYR A 68 10.36 9.56 -8.60
CA TYR A 68 9.49 9.04 -9.64
C TYR A 68 8.77 10.14 -10.43
N VAL A 69 8.86 10.06 -11.77
CA VAL A 69 8.17 10.97 -12.69
C VAL A 69 6.89 10.31 -13.19
N TRP A 70 5.77 11.00 -13.00
CA TRP A 70 4.45 10.51 -13.37
C TRP A 70 4.30 10.41 -14.88
N THR A 71 3.93 9.22 -15.35
CA THR A 71 3.44 9.05 -16.72
C THR A 71 1.95 9.42 -16.79
N TRP A 72 1.48 9.78 -17.97
CA TRP A 72 0.03 9.98 -18.21
C TRP A 72 -0.81 8.76 -17.88
N LEU A 73 -0.27 7.56 -18.06
CA LEU A 73 -0.98 6.34 -17.69
C LEU A 73 -1.10 6.20 -16.16
N ALA A 74 -0.02 6.47 -15.43
CA ALA A 74 -0.03 6.46 -13.97
C ALA A 74 -0.98 7.51 -13.38
N ALA A 75 -0.95 8.73 -13.94
CA ALA A 75 -1.84 9.82 -13.53
C ALA A 75 -3.32 9.47 -13.81
N GLY A 76 -3.62 8.93 -15.00
CA GLY A 76 -4.96 8.47 -15.36
C GLY A 76 -5.45 7.34 -14.44
N GLY A 77 -4.60 6.34 -14.16
CA GLY A 77 -4.92 5.26 -13.23
C GLY A 77 -5.22 5.77 -11.81
N ALA A 78 -4.41 6.69 -11.28
CA ALA A 78 -4.65 7.30 -9.99
C ALA A 78 -5.96 8.09 -9.95
N ALA A 79 -6.27 8.86 -11.00
CA ALA A 79 -7.53 9.59 -11.12
C ALA A 79 -8.75 8.65 -11.13
N LEU A 80 -8.68 7.54 -11.87
CA LEU A 80 -9.75 6.52 -11.91
C LEU A 80 -9.96 5.86 -10.54
N VAL A 81 -8.87 5.51 -9.84
CA VAL A 81 -8.93 4.95 -8.49
C VAL A 81 -9.62 5.91 -7.52
N LEU A 82 -9.19 7.18 -7.50
CA LEU A 82 -9.77 8.19 -6.62
C LEU A 82 -11.23 8.46 -6.97
N GLY A 83 -11.57 8.55 -8.26
CA GLY A 83 -12.94 8.74 -8.73
C GLY A 83 -13.85 7.57 -8.34
N GLY A 84 -13.41 6.33 -8.57
CA GLY A 84 -14.15 5.12 -8.18
C GLY A 84 -14.38 5.04 -6.68
N LEU A 85 -13.37 5.42 -5.88
CA LEU A 85 -13.49 5.48 -4.43
C LEU A 85 -14.55 6.50 -3.98
N VAL A 86 -14.54 7.72 -4.55
CA VAL A 86 -15.53 8.76 -4.24
C VAL A 86 -16.95 8.29 -4.58
N ILE A 87 -17.15 7.63 -5.73
CA ILE A 87 -18.43 7.08 -6.15
C ILE A 87 -18.89 5.99 -5.17
N ALA A 88 -18.01 5.05 -4.83
CA ALA A 88 -18.33 3.94 -3.92
C ALA A 88 -18.70 4.42 -2.51
N LEU A 89 -18.06 5.48 -2.03
CA LEU A 89 -18.39 6.10 -0.74
C LEU A 89 -19.71 6.91 -0.81
N ARG A 90 -20.02 7.56 -1.94
CA ARG A 90 -21.29 8.30 -2.14
C ARG A 90 -22.50 7.39 -2.33
N ALA A 91 -22.39 6.31 -3.09
CA ALA A 91 -23.49 5.41 -3.43
C ALA A 91 -24.12 4.71 -2.21
N ARG A 92 -23.42 4.72 -1.07
CA ARG A 92 -23.88 4.10 0.18
C ARG A 92 -24.61 5.08 1.12
N ARG A 93 -24.94 6.30 0.69
CA ARG A 93 -25.89 7.14 1.44
C ARG A 93 -27.26 6.48 1.29
N PRO A 94 -27.85 5.88 2.33
CA PRO A 94 -29.16 5.25 2.20
C PRO A 94 -30.12 6.35 1.76
N ALA A 95 -30.83 6.12 0.65
CA ALA A 95 -32.05 6.85 0.37
C ALA A 95 -32.94 6.66 1.61
N ARG A 96 -33.27 7.78 2.25
CA ARG A 96 -34.05 7.85 3.46
C ARG A 96 -35.45 7.28 3.24
#